data_AF-A0A6G8UDZ0-F1
#
_entry.id   AF-A0A6G8UDZ0-F1
#
_cell.length_a   1.000
_cell.length_b   1.000
_cell.length_c   1.000
_cell.angle_alpha   90.00
_cell.angle_beta   90.00
_cell.angle_gamma   90.00
#
_symmetry.space_group_name_H-M   'P 1'
#
loop_
_entity.id
_entity.type
_entity.pdbx_description
1 polymer ?
#
loop_
_entity_poly.entity_id
_entity_poly.type
_entity_poly.pdbx_seq_one_letter_code
_entity_poly.pdbx_strand_id
1 'polypeptide(L)' 'MTDEIPPQSRFFVRMGGKGWMIYDRERKGPAYIGDYMAANLTKERAEQLLRSLTDPRAKPAN' A
#
# COMPACT_ATOMS: atom_id res chain seq x y z
N MET A 1 -6.77 -25.03 11.07
CA MET A 1 -5.77 -23.95 11.10
C MET A 1 -6.27 -22.87 10.16
N THR A 2 -6.88 -21.83 10.72
CA THR A 2 -7.17 -20.61 9.97
C THR A 2 -5.84 -19.96 9.66
N ASP A 3 -5.46 -19.97 8.39
CA ASP A 3 -4.30 -19.27 7.86
C ASP A 3 -4.61 -17.77 7.90
N GLU A 4 -4.65 -17.20 9.11
CA GLU A 4 -4.79 -15.77 9.32
C GLU A 4 -3.49 -15.15 8.87
N ILE A 5 -3.43 -14.76 7.59
CA ILE A 5 -2.33 -13.96 7.06
C ILE A 5 -2.14 -12.79 8.03
N PRO A 6 -0.97 -12.63 8.65
CA PRO A 6 -0.74 -11.56 9.60
C PRO A 6 -1.16 -10.22 8.97
N PRO A 7 -1.89 -9.34 9.69
CA PRO A 7 -2.34 -8.02 9.18
C PRO A 7 -1.19 -7.18 8.59
N GLN A 8 0.04 -7.50 8.99
CA GLN A 8 1.31 -6.93 8.59
C GLN A 8 1.63 -7.07 7.09
N SER A 9 0.86 -7.86 6.32
CA SER A 9 1.15 -8.12 4.90
C SER A 9 0.07 -7.64 3.93
N ARG A 10 -0.83 -6.74 4.34
CA ARG A 10 -1.90 -6.23 3.47
C ARG A 10 -1.37 -5.39 2.30
N PHE A 11 -0.44 -4.47 2.58
CA PHE A 11 0.09 -3.52 1.61
C PHE A 11 1.54 -3.84 1.25
N PHE A 12 1.89 -3.76 -0.03
CA PHE A 12 3.29 -3.85 -0.48
C PHE A 12 3.51 -3.11 -1.80
N VAL A 13 4.76 -2.72 -2.08
CA VAL A 13 5.13 -2.06 -3.34
C VAL A 13 5.21 -3.08 -4.47
N ARG A 14 4.58 -2.79 -5.62
CA ARG A 14 4.62 -3.64 -6.82
C ARG A 14 4.72 -2.80 -8.10
N MET A 15 5.42 -3.31 -9.10
CA MET A 15 5.43 -2.75 -10.45
C MET A 15 4.15 -3.15 -11.22
N GLY A 16 3.38 -2.17 -11.70
CA GLY A 16 2.25 -2.36 -12.61
C GLY A 16 2.60 -2.01 -14.06
N GLY A 17 1.62 -2.06 -14.96
CA GLY A 17 1.84 -1.82 -16.40
C GLY A 17 2.21 -0.38 -16.79
N LYS A 18 1.94 0.60 -15.94
CA LYS A 18 2.18 2.04 -16.21
C LYS A 18 3.03 2.74 -15.13
N GLY A 19 3.48 2.02 -14.11
CA GLY A 19 4.18 2.61 -12.97
C GLY A 19 4.05 1.77 -11.70
N TRP A 20 4.72 2.21 -10.64
CA TRP A 20 4.73 1.52 -9.35
C TRP A 20 3.43 1.79 -8.62
N MET A 21 3.05 0.89 -7.71
CA MET A 21 1.85 1.03 -6.90
C MET A 21 2.05 0.45 -5.50
N ILE A 22 1.21 0.89 -4.57
CA ILE A 22 0.92 0.10 -3.37
C ILE A 22 -0.16 -0.90 -3.74
N TYR A 23 0.17 -2.19 -3.72
CA TYR A 23 -0.81 -3.26 -3.90
C TYR A 23 -1.48 -3.59 -2.57
N ASP A 24 -2.80 -3.60 -2.57
CA ASP A 24 -3.65 -4.07 -1.47
C ASP A 24 -4.09 -5.51 -1.75
N ARG A 25 -3.63 -6.45 -0.91
CA ARG A 25 -3.98 -7.88 -1.04
C ARG A 25 -5.47 -8.15 -0.95
N GLU A 26 -6.20 -7.40 -0.13
CA GLU A 26 -7.64 -7.61 0.03
C GLU A 26 -8.42 -7.15 -1.20
N ARG A 27 -8.02 -6.03 -1.79
CA ARG A 27 -8.63 -5.49 -3.01
C ARG A 27 -8.13 -6.15 -4.29
N LYS A 28 -7.02 -6.89 -4.20
CA LYS A 28 -6.30 -7.50 -5.33
C LYS A 28 -5.95 -6.47 -6.41
N GLY A 29 -5.53 -5.28 -5.99
CA GLY A 29 -5.26 -4.15 -6.88
C GLY A 29 -4.57 -2.99 -6.15
N PRO A 30 -4.50 -1.80 -6.76
CA PRO A 30 -3.97 -0.63 -6.09
C PRO A 30 -4.71 -0.31 -4.80
N ALA A 31 -3.98 0.04 -3.75
CA ALA A 31 -4.53 0.52 -2.50
C ALA A 31 -5.27 1.84 -2.72
N TYR A 32 -6.37 2.01 -2.02
CA TYR A 32 -7.10 3.28 -1.95
C TYR A 32 -6.62 4.01 -0.70
N ILE A 33 -5.87 5.10 -0.87
CA ILE A 33 -5.28 5.88 0.22
C ILE A 33 -5.97 7.24 0.23
N GLY A 34 -6.77 7.51 1.26
CA GLY A 34 -7.61 8.71 1.29
C GLY A 34 -8.63 8.68 0.15
N ASP A 35 -8.47 9.56 -0.82
CA ASP A 35 -9.35 9.77 -1.97
C ASP A 35 -8.76 9.29 -3.31
N TYR A 36 -7.52 8.78 -3.32
CA TYR A 36 -6.83 8.39 -4.56
C TYR A 36 -6.35 6.93 -4.56
N MET A 37 -6.19 6.37 -5.77
CA MET A 37 -5.53 5.08 -5.97
C MET A 37 -4.02 5.26 -5.98
N ALA A 38 -3.32 4.49 -5.16
CA ALA A 38 -1.87 4.48 -5.08
C ALA A 38 -1.22 3.73 -6.26
N ALA A 39 -1.47 4.19 -7.49
CA ALA A 39 -0.96 3.63 -8.74
C ALA A 39 -0.21 4.70 -9.56
N ASN A 40 0.51 4.27 -10.61
CA ASN A 40 1.30 5.13 -11.50
C ASN A 40 2.32 6.00 -10.76
N LEU A 41 2.88 5.47 -9.68
CA LEU A 41 3.87 6.13 -8.85
C LEU A 41 5.29 5.86 -9.39
N THR A 42 6.24 6.68 -8.97
CA THR A 42 7.65 6.26 -8.95
C THR A 42 7.86 5.24 -7.84
N LYS A 43 8.94 4.47 -7.92
CA LYS A 43 9.27 3.49 -6.89
C LYS A 43 9.45 4.17 -5.53
N GLU A 44 10.16 5.29 -5.52
CA GLU A 44 10.50 6.05 -4.31
C GLU A 44 9.23 6.57 -3.63
N ARG A 45 8.26 7.07 -4.43
CA ARG A 45 6.98 7.54 -3.89
C ARG A 45 6.15 6.39 -3.33
N ALA A 46 6.15 5.23 -3.99
CA ALA A 46 5.48 4.04 -3.50
C ALA A 46 6.11 3.56 -2.17
N GLU A 47 7.44 3.52 -2.06
CA GLU A 47 8.12 3.12 -0.82
C GLU A 47 7.87 4.10 0.33
N GLN A 48 7.86 5.41 0.06
CA GLN A 48 7.49 6.42 1.05
C GLN A 48 6.06 6.23 1.56
N LEU A 49 5.09 6.03 0.66
CA LEU A 49 3.69 5.78 1.04
C LEU A 49 3.55 4.48 1.84
N LEU A 50 4.23 3.41 1.45
CA LEU A 50 4.20 2.15 2.20
C LEU A 50 4.72 2.37 3.62
N ARG A 51 5.85 3.07 3.80
CA ARG A 51 6.38 3.39 5.13
C ARG A 51 5.38 4.17 5.97
N SER A 52 4.71 5.16 5.39
CA SER A 52 3.66 5.92 6.08
C SER A 52 2.45 5.05 6.47
N LEU A 53 2.07 4.07 5.65
CA LEU A 53 0.97 3.15 5.96
C LEU A 53 1.35 2.10 7.03
N THR A 54 2.62 1.72 7.10
CA THR A 54 3.10 0.68 8.02
C THR A 54 3.75 1.23 9.29
N ASP A 55 4.06 2.52 9.37
CA ASP A 55 4.57 3.13 10.61
C ASP A 55 3.41 3.35 11.60
N PRO A 56 3.37 2.65 12.74
CA PRO A 56 2.30 2.78 13.71
C PRO A 56 2.24 4.17 14.38
N ARG A 57 3.25 5.02 14.16
CA ARG A 57 3.32 6.40 14.66
C ARG A 57 2.93 7.44 13.61
N ALA A 58 2.73 7.04 12.35
CA ALA A 58 2.17 7.92 11.33
C ALA A 58 0.69 8.17 11.65
N LYS A 59 0.41 9.28 12.33
CA LYS A 59 -0.97 9.74 12.58
C LYS A 59 -1.66 9.98 11.23
N PRO A 60 -2.90 9.48 11.01
CA PRO A 60 -3.68 9.97 9.88
C PRO A 60 -3.88 11.48 10.08
N ALA A 61 -3.47 12.27 9.09
CA ALA A 61 -3.71 13.71 9.11
C ALA A 61 -5.23 13.94 9.20
N ASN A 62 -5.63 14.69 10.24
CA ASN A 62 -7.00 15.10 10.52
C ASN A 62 -7.46 16.23 9.60
#